data_AF-A0A925G6T1-F1
#
_entry.id   AF-A0A925G6T1-F1
#
_cell.length_a   1.000
_cell.length_b   1.000
_cell.length_c   1.000
_cell.angle_alpha   90.00
_cell.angle_beta   90.00
_cell.angle_gamma   90.00
#
_symmetry.space_group_name_H-M   'P 1'
#
loop_
_entity.id
_entity.type
_entity.pdbx_description
1 polymer ?
#
loop_
_entity_poly.entity_id
_entity_poly.type
_entity_poly.pdbx_seq_one_letter_code
_entity_poly.pdbx_strand_id
1 'polypeptide(L)'
;MKKIKLDIVGLSYSQTQSGAYALVLGEVNGRRRLPIIIGGFEAQAIAIEIEKMTPSRPLTHDLFKSFAQAFTISIQEVIIYNLVDGIFFAKLVCNDGKRSIEIDARTSDAIALAVRFECPIHTYEFILATAGIMIEGNDFVFLENIDAPTEEKTVTPTANFNALTEDELKEKLQQALTDEAYEKAAKIRDELSKRKSS
;
A
#
# COMPACT_ATOMS: atom_id res chain seq x y z
N MET A 1 -14.13 -16.03 -8.85
CA MET A 1 -12.69 -15.94 -8.50
C MET A 1 -12.51 -16.28 -7.04
N LYS A 2 -11.42 -16.97 -6.67
CA LYS A 2 -11.14 -17.34 -5.27
C LYS A 2 -10.75 -16.09 -4.49
N LYS A 3 -11.44 -15.84 -3.36
CA LYS A 3 -11.12 -14.75 -2.43
C LYS A 3 -9.93 -15.14 -1.55
N ILE A 4 -9.06 -14.18 -1.27
CA ILE A 4 -7.91 -14.32 -0.38
C ILE A 4 -8.12 -13.40 0.80
N LYS A 5 -8.06 -13.95 2.01
CA LYS A 5 -8.28 -13.18 3.25
C LYS A 5 -7.04 -12.36 3.59
N LEU A 6 -7.27 -11.14 4.04
CA LEU A 6 -6.25 -10.21 4.51
C LEU A 6 -6.50 -9.84 5.98
N ASP A 7 -5.43 -9.60 6.72
CA ASP A 7 -5.46 -8.97 8.06
C ASP A 7 -4.66 -7.66 8.04
N ILE A 8 -5.03 -6.70 8.89
CA ILE A 8 -4.25 -5.46 9.04
C ILE A 8 -2.99 -5.77 9.82
N VAL A 9 -1.84 -5.56 9.19
CA VAL A 9 -0.53 -5.80 9.79
C VAL A 9 -0.03 -4.57 10.53
N GLY A 10 -0.28 -3.38 9.97
CA GLY A 10 0.14 -2.14 10.57
C GLY A 10 -0.20 -0.92 9.74
N LEU A 11 0.07 0.24 10.33
CA LEU A 11 -0.10 1.55 9.73
C LEU A 11 1.14 2.39 10.07
N SER A 12 1.82 2.91 9.04
CA SER A 12 3.03 3.72 9.19
C SER A 12 2.91 5.05 8.47
N TYR A 13 3.61 6.07 8.96
CA TYR A 13 3.67 7.37 8.30
C TYR A 13 4.51 7.27 7.02
N SER A 14 4.04 7.85 5.92
CA SER A 14 4.82 7.92 4.68
C SER A 14 5.90 8.99 4.79
N GLN A 15 7.16 8.60 4.65
CA GLN A 15 8.28 9.54 4.66
C GLN A 15 8.40 10.32 3.33
N THR A 16 7.89 9.76 2.23
CA THR A 16 8.01 10.34 0.88
C THR A 16 6.88 11.30 0.54
N GLN A 17 5.70 11.14 1.15
CA GLN A 17 4.53 11.98 0.91
C GLN A 17 4.00 12.56 2.22
N SER A 18 4.20 13.87 2.42
CA SER A 18 3.76 14.56 3.64
C SER A 18 2.24 14.43 3.84
N GLY A 19 1.84 13.99 5.03
CA GLY A 19 0.43 13.80 5.40
C GLY A 19 -0.20 12.50 4.88
N ALA A 20 0.57 11.63 4.23
CA ALA A 20 0.12 10.30 3.82
C ALA A 20 0.61 9.21 4.78
N TYR A 21 -0.11 8.10 4.81
CA TYR A 21 0.18 6.91 5.60
C TYR A 21 0.12 5.67 4.71
N ALA A 22 0.97 4.68 5.01
CA ALA A 22 0.90 3.37 4.41
C ALA A 22 0.11 2.42 5.33
N LEU A 23 -1.04 1.97 4.87
CA LEU A 23 -1.79 0.86 5.46
C LEU A 23 -1.28 -0.44 4.87
N VAL A 24 -0.87 -1.39 5.72
CA VAL A 24 -0.31 -2.67 5.28
C VAL A 24 -1.28 -3.79 5.60
N LEU A 25 -1.80 -4.44 4.56
CA LEU A 25 -2.66 -5.61 4.67
C LEU A 25 -1.85 -6.87 4.37
N GLY A 26 -1.92 -7.90 5.22
CA GLY A 26 -1.19 -9.14 5.04
C GLY A 26 -2.07 -10.30 4.63
N GLU A 27 -1.61 -11.08 3.65
CA GLU A 27 -2.26 -12.34 3.29
C GLU A 27 -2.27 -13.31 4.48
N VAL A 28 -3.46 -13.76 4.85
CA VAL A 28 -3.62 -14.74 5.93
C VAL A 28 -3.04 -16.08 5.47
N ASN A 29 -2.14 -16.66 6.28
CA ASN A 29 -1.34 -17.83 5.95
C ASN A 29 -0.41 -17.65 4.72
N GLY A 30 -0.09 -16.40 4.39
CA GLY A 30 0.83 -16.04 3.31
C GLY A 30 1.91 -15.06 3.74
N ARG A 31 2.91 -14.89 2.87
CA ARG A 31 4.02 -13.94 3.07
C ARG A 31 3.83 -12.63 2.32
N ARG A 32 2.79 -12.53 1.50
CA ARG A 32 2.49 -11.32 0.73
C ARG A 32 1.89 -10.25 1.63
N ARG A 33 2.26 -9.01 1.37
CA ARG A 33 1.69 -7.80 1.96
C ARG A 33 1.20 -6.91 0.84
N LEU A 34 0.05 -6.28 1.03
CA LEU A 34 -0.56 -5.34 0.12
C LEU A 34 -0.51 -3.95 0.78
N PRO A 35 0.42 -3.08 0.35
CA PRO A 35 0.49 -1.71 0.83
C PRO A 35 -0.58 -0.84 0.15
N ILE A 36 -1.23 0.03 0.90
CA ILE A 36 -2.23 0.97 0.41
C ILE A 36 -1.94 2.34 1.01
N ILE A 37 -1.70 3.33 0.15
CA ILE A 37 -1.46 4.71 0.59
C ILE A 37 -2.81 5.39 0.86
N ILE A 38 -2.94 5.98 2.05
CA ILE A 38 -4.14 6.68 2.52
C ILE A 38 -3.77 8.03 3.14
N GLY A 39 -4.74 8.94 3.24
CA GLY A 39 -4.52 10.23 3.91
C GLY A 39 -4.52 10.10 5.44
N GLY A 40 -4.07 11.16 6.11
CA GLY A 40 -4.00 11.20 7.58
C GLY A 40 -5.35 11.06 8.28
N PHE A 41 -6.43 11.62 7.72
CA PHE A 41 -7.77 11.50 8.32
C PHE A 41 -8.30 10.06 8.21
N GLU A 42 -8.09 9.41 7.07
CA GLU A 42 -8.42 8.00 6.87
C GLU A 42 -7.62 7.10 7.81
N ALA A 43 -6.31 7.36 7.91
CA ALA A 43 -5.41 6.62 8.80
C ALA A 43 -5.86 6.74 10.27
N GLN A 44 -6.20 7.95 10.71
CA GLN A 44 -6.72 8.19 12.04
C GLN A 44 -8.03 7.44 12.30
N ALA A 45 -8.96 7.44 11.34
CA ALA A 45 -10.24 6.74 11.49
C ALA A 45 -10.08 5.22 11.67
N ILE A 46 -9.07 4.63 11.02
CA ILE A 46 -8.71 3.22 11.16
C ILE A 46 -7.99 2.98 12.49
N ALA A 47 -6.97 3.78 12.81
CA ALA A 47 -6.12 3.61 13.98
C ALA A 47 -6.88 3.68 15.30
N ILE A 48 -7.84 4.61 15.43
CA ILE A 48 -8.67 4.76 16.65
C ILE A 48 -9.36 3.43 17.00
N GLU A 49 -9.90 2.72 16.00
CA GLU A 49 -10.59 1.45 16.23
C GLU A 49 -9.60 0.30 16.51
N ILE A 50 -8.47 0.24 15.80
CA ILE A 50 -7.42 -0.77 16.02
C ILE A 50 -6.88 -0.69 17.45
N GLU A 51 -6.64 0.53 17.93
CA GLU A 51 -6.17 0.81 19.29
C GLU A 51 -7.30 0.70 20.35
N LYS A 52 -8.53 0.36 19.93
CA LYS A 52 -9.72 0.25 20.78
C LYS A 52 -9.97 1.52 21.61
N MET A 53 -9.65 2.69 21.03
CA MET A 53 -9.88 3.97 21.66
C MET A 53 -11.33 4.40 21.48
N THR A 54 -12.04 4.61 22.58
CA THR A 54 -13.43 5.09 22.53
C THR A 54 -13.46 6.63 22.58
N PRO A 55 -13.89 7.32 21.51
CA PRO A 55 -14.03 8.77 21.52
C PRO A 55 -15.20 9.21 22.41
N SER A 56 -15.16 10.44 22.92
CA SER A 56 -16.23 11.00 23.77
C SER A 56 -17.54 11.23 23.02
N ARG A 57 -17.47 11.34 21.69
CA ARG A 57 -18.60 11.45 20.76
C ARG A 57 -18.36 10.53 19.56
N PRO A 58 -19.40 9.90 18.99
CA PRO A 58 -19.24 9.06 17.81
C PRO A 58 -18.62 9.83 16.63
N LEU A 59 -17.61 9.24 16.01
CA LEU A 59 -17.06 9.72 14.74
C LEU A 59 -17.90 9.21 13.56
N THR A 60 -17.54 9.61 12.34
CA THR A 60 -18.31 9.30 11.12
C THR A 60 -18.56 7.80 10.94
N HIS A 61 -17.53 6.96 11.09
CA HIS A 61 -17.67 5.52 10.92
C HIS A 61 -18.41 4.85 12.09
N ASP A 62 -18.36 5.43 13.31
CA ASP A 62 -19.14 4.96 14.46
C ASP A 62 -20.62 5.29 14.29
N LEU A 63 -20.92 6.49 13.78
CA LEU A 63 -22.26 6.90 13.38
C LEU A 63 -22.78 5.98 12.28
N PHE A 64 -21.97 5.64 11.28
CA PHE A 64 -22.36 4.73 10.20
C PHE A 64 -22.66 3.32 10.71
N LYS A 65 -21.84 2.78 11.63
CA LYS A 65 -22.11 1.50 12.30
C LYS A 65 -23.44 1.54 13.05
N SER A 66 -23.66 2.59 13.85
CA SER A 66 -24.89 2.77 14.62
C SER A 66 -26.12 2.89 13.71
N PHE A 67 -25.99 3.65 12.62
CA PHE A 67 -27.04 3.78 11.61
C PHE A 67 -27.38 2.43 10.98
N ALA A 68 -26.38 1.70 10.48
CA ALA A 68 -26.59 0.38 9.87
C ALA A 68 -27.27 -0.59 10.84
N GLN A 69 -26.83 -0.64 12.10
CA GLN A 69 -27.42 -1.47 13.14
C GLN A 69 -28.88 -1.08 13.44
N ALA A 70 -29.20 0.21 13.47
CA ALA A 70 -30.58 0.68 13.66
C ALA A 70 -31.53 0.21 12.55
N PHE A 71 -31.00 0.02 11.33
CA PHE A 71 -31.73 -0.54 10.19
C PHE A 71 -31.53 -2.05 9.99
N THR A 72 -30.92 -2.74 10.97
CA THR A 72 -30.63 -4.20 10.90
C THR A 72 -29.78 -4.58 9.69
N ILE A 73 -28.87 -3.70 9.27
CA ILE A 73 -27.90 -3.93 8.21
C ILE A 73 -26.58 -4.36 8.83
N SER A 74 -26.03 -5.45 8.31
CA SER A 74 -24.70 -5.97 8.66
C SER A 74 -23.76 -5.87 7.46
N ILE A 75 -22.47 -5.58 7.71
CA ILE A 75 -21.42 -5.72 6.70
C ILE A 75 -20.81 -7.12 6.89
N GLN A 76 -21.01 -7.99 5.91
CA GLN A 76 -20.58 -9.39 5.95
C GLN A 76 -19.10 -9.54 5.61
N GLU A 77 -18.60 -8.73 4.68
CA GLU A 77 -17.19 -8.70 4.30
C GLU A 77 -16.89 -7.42 3.51
N VAL A 78 -15.60 -7.11 3.42
CA VAL A 78 -15.05 -6.09 2.52
C VAL A 78 -14.20 -6.76 1.47
N ILE A 79 -14.34 -6.35 0.21
CA ILE A 79 -13.58 -6.92 -0.90
C ILE A 79 -12.87 -5.78 -1.64
N ILE A 80 -11.54 -5.80 -1.63
CA ILE A 80 -10.71 -5.03 -2.56
C ILE A 80 -10.75 -5.81 -3.88
N TYR A 81 -11.47 -5.28 -4.86
CA TYR A 81 -11.87 -6.05 -6.04
C TYR A 81 -11.22 -5.60 -7.33
N ASN A 82 -10.59 -4.43 -7.36
CA ASN A 82 -9.90 -3.94 -8.55
C ASN A 82 -8.72 -3.04 -8.21
N LEU A 83 -7.81 -2.89 -9.18
CA LEU A 83 -6.68 -1.97 -9.16
C LEU A 83 -6.55 -1.38 -10.57
N VAL A 84 -6.72 -0.08 -10.70
CA VAL A 84 -6.59 0.64 -11.99
C VAL A 84 -5.75 1.89 -11.75
N ASP A 85 -4.68 2.06 -12.52
CA ASP A 85 -3.77 3.22 -12.45
C ASP A 85 -3.29 3.50 -11.01
N GLY A 86 -2.98 2.42 -10.28
CA GLY A 86 -2.52 2.49 -8.90
C GLY A 86 -3.60 2.78 -7.85
N ILE A 87 -4.87 2.90 -8.26
CA ILE A 87 -6.01 3.17 -7.39
C ILE A 87 -6.74 1.86 -7.09
N PHE A 88 -6.82 1.52 -5.81
CA PHE A 88 -7.59 0.37 -5.34
C PHE A 88 -9.09 0.70 -5.26
N PHE A 89 -9.91 -0.25 -5.69
CA PHE A 89 -11.36 -0.20 -5.56
C PHE A 89 -11.81 -1.26 -4.56
N ALA A 90 -12.69 -0.88 -3.64
CA ALA A 90 -13.25 -1.79 -2.67
C ALA A 90 -14.78 -1.74 -2.71
N LYS A 91 -15.40 -2.79 -2.19
CA LYS A 91 -16.84 -2.83 -1.99
C LYS A 91 -17.17 -3.46 -0.64
N LEU A 92 -18.25 -2.98 -0.05
CA LEU A 92 -18.90 -3.58 1.11
C LEU A 92 -19.90 -4.61 0.61
N VAL A 93 -19.89 -5.80 1.20
CA VAL A 93 -20.96 -6.79 1.01
C VAL A 93 -21.86 -6.70 2.22
N CYS A 94 -23.04 -6.11 2.05
CA CYS A 94 -23.99 -5.84 3.12
C CYS A 94 -25.17 -6.82 3.08
N ASN A 95 -25.76 -7.11 4.23
CA ASN A 95 -26.93 -7.97 4.34
C ASN A 95 -27.96 -7.39 5.33
N ASP A 96 -29.22 -7.33 4.92
CA ASP A 96 -30.37 -6.82 5.69
C ASP A 96 -31.31 -7.94 6.19
N GLY A 97 -30.87 -9.19 6.14
CA GLY A 97 -31.63 -10.40 6.43
C GLY A 97 -32.50 -10.91 5.27
N LYS A 98 -32.70 -10.11 4.22
CA LYS A 98 -33.53 -10.47 3.05
C LYS A 98 -32.72 -10.58 1.78
N ARG A 99 -31.74 -9.69 1.60
CA ARG A 99 -30.90 -9.63 0.41
C ARG A 99 -29.47 -9.25 0.77
N SER A 100 -28.56 -9.67 -0.10
CA SER A 100 -27.17 -9.21 -0.11
C SER A 100 -27.04 -8.07 -1.12
N ILE A 101 -26.38 -6.98 -0.73
CA ILE A 101 -26.15 -5.80 -1.57
C ILE A 101 -24.66 -5.49 -1.56
N GLU A 102 -24.11 -5.19 -2.73
CA GLU A 102 -22.75 -4.70 -2.86
C GLU A 102 -22.77 -3.18 -3.01
N ILE A 103 -21.94 -2.49 -2.22
CA ILE A 103 -21.82 -1.03 -2.24
C ILE A 103 -20.37 -0.66 -2.52
N ASP A 104 -20.14 0.11 -3.58
CA ASP A 104 -18.81 0.62 -3.91
C ASP A 104 -18.29 1.56 -2.83
N ALA A 105 -17.01 1.44 -2.50
CA ALA A 105 -16.38 2.21 -1.44
C ALA A 105 -14.89 2.43 -1.72
N ARG A 106 -14.37 3.58 -1.29
CA ARG A 106 -12.91 3.77 -1.21
C ARG A 106 -12.34 2.75 -0.24
N THR A 107 -11.14 2.23 -0.56
CA THR A 107 -10.53 1.18 0.25
C THR A 107 -10.31 1.61 1.70
N SER A 108 -9.92 2.86 1.96
CA SER A 108 -9.78 3.40 3.32
C SER A 108 -11.08 3.31 4.13
N ASP A 109 -12.20 3.77 3.57
CA ASP A 109 -13.50 3.74 4.23
C ASP A 109 -13.97 2.30 4.47
N ALA A 110 -13.77 1.44 3.47
CA ALA A 110 -14.15 0.05 3.57
C ALA A 110 -13.39 -0.66 4.70
N ILE A 111 -12.08 -0.43 4.80
CA ILE A 111 -11.27 -0.98 5.90
C ILE A 111 -11.68 -0.39 7.25
N ALA A 112 -11.91 0.92 7.34
CA ALA A 112 -12.36 1.56 8.59
C ALA A 112 -13.70 0.99 9.11
N LEU A 113 -14.60 0.63 8.19
CA LEU A 113 -15.84 -0.07 8.52
C LEU A 113 -15.58 -1.56 8.84
N ALA A 114 -14.69 -2.24 8.14
CA ALA A 114 -14.37 -3.64 8.40
C ALA A 114 -13.88 -3.87 9.83
N VAL A 115 -12.99 -3.00 10.33
CA VAL A 115 -12.50 -3.08 11.71
C VAL A 115 -13.64 -2.87 12.71
N ARG A 116 -14.51 -1.88 12.48
CA ARG A 116 -15.65 -1.57 13.35
C ARG A 116 -16.75 -2.63 13.34
N PHE A 117 -17.04 -3.21 12.19
CA PHE A 117 -18.04 -4.28 12.06
C PHE A 117 -17.45 -5.66 12.37
N GLU A 118 -16.14 -5.74 12.65
CA GLU A 118 -15.40 -6.98 12.86
C GLU A 118 -15.61 -7.99 11.73
N CYS A 119 -15.68 -7.50 10.48
CA CYS A 119 -15.93 -8.31 9.31
C CYS A 119 -14.63 -8.59 8.53
N PRO A 120 -14.55 -9.74 7.83
CA PRO A 120 -13.34 -10.12 7.10
C PRO A 120 -13.06 -9.21 5.91
N ILE A 121 -11.77 -8.97 5.68
CA ILE A 121 -11.24 -8.24 4.54
C ILE A 121 -10.71 -9.27 3.53
N HIS A 122 -11.09 -9.12 2.26
CA HIS A 122 -10.67 -9.99 1.17
C HIS A 122 -10.10 -9.20 0.00
N THR A 123 -9.30 -9.89 -0.80
CA THR A 123 -8.85 -9.45 -2.12
C THR A 123 -8.81 -10.63 -3.10
N TYR A 124 -8.36 -10.38 -4.33
CA TYR A 124 -8.16 -11.40 -5.36
C TYR A 124 -6.69 -11.59 -5.70
N GLU A 125 -6.37 -12.78 -6.24
CA GLU A 125 -5.01 -13.18 -6.59
C GLU A 125 -4.34 -12.18 -7.55
N PHE A 126 -5.04 -11.67 -8.56
CA PHE A 126 -4.44 -10.73 -9.51
C PHE A 126 -3.97 -9.43 -8.83
N ILE A 127 -4.69 -8.95 -7.81
CA ILE A 127 -4.31 -7.74 -7.07
C ILE A 127 -3.05 -8.00 -6.25
N LEU A 128 -2.96 -9.16 -5.58
CA LEU A 128 -1.76 -9.55 -4.85
C LEU A 128 -0.58 -9.85 -5.77
N ALA A 129 -0.82 -10.36 -6.97
CA ALA A 129 0.23 -10.58 -7.96
C ALA A 129 0.76 -9.26 -8.53
N THR A 130 -0.10 -8.26 -8.72
CA THR A 130 0.27 -6.96 -9.29
C THR A 130 0.89 -6.01 -8.26
N ALA A 131 0.31 -5.91 -7.06
CA ALA A 131 0.69 -4.92 -6.06
C ALA A 131 1.14 -5.52 -4.72
N GLY A 132 1.08 -6.84 -4.56
CA GLY A 132 1.56 -7.50 -3.36
C GLY A 132 3.09 -7.59 -3.36
N ILE A 133 3.69 -7.25 -2.23
CA ILE A 133 5.11 -7.40 -1.97
C ILE A 133 5.36 -8.65 -1.13
N MET A 134 6.41 -9.40 -1.45
CA MET A 134 6.89 -10.51 -0.62
C MET A 134 7.91 -9.96 0.37
N ILE A 135 7.67 -10.14 1.67
CA ILE A 135 8.68 -9.82 2.68
C ILE A 135 9.46 -11.10 2.98
N GLU A 136 10.76 -11.07 2.75
CA GLU A 136 11.70 -12.07 3.26
C GLU A 136 12.22 -11.60 4.62
N GLY A 137 11.84 -12.28 5.71
CA GLY A 137 12.31 -11.96 7.07
C GLY A 137 11.45 -10.94 7.84
N ASN A 138 12.03 -10.35 8.89
CA ASN A 138 11.35 -9.44 9.84
C ASN A 138 11.51 -7.96 9.47
N ASP A 139 11.92 -7.66 8.23
CA ASP A 139 12.27 -6.32 7.77
C ASP A 139 11.02 -5.50 7.42
N PHE A 140 10.40 -4.91 8.46
CA PHE A 140 9.42 -3.83 8.31
C PHE A 140 10.01 -2.55 7.67
N VAL A 141 11.33 -2.49 7.52
CA VAL A 141 12.08 -1.32 7.00
C VAL A 141 11.78 -1.05 5.51
N PHE A 142 11.33 -2.05 4.74
CA PHE A 142 10.99 -1.86 3.32
C PHE A 142 9.71 -1.05 3.07
N LEU A 143 8.82 -0.94 4.06
CA LEU A 143 7.53 -0.24 3.92
C LEU A 143 7.68 1.30 3.97
N GLU A 144 8.82 1.81 4.39
CA GLU A 144 9.08 3.27 4.47
C GLU A 144 9.24 3.92 3.07
N ASN A 145 9.42 3.12 2.02
CA ASN A 145 9.74 3.58 0.65
C ASN A 145 8.72 3.16 -0.42
N ILE A 146 7.48 2.83 -0.04
CA ILE A 146 6.46 2.42 -1.02
C ILE A 146 5.84 3.67 -1.65
N ASP A 147 6.35 4.03 -2.82
CA ASP A 147 5.74 5.02 -3.70
C ASP A 147 4.39 4.50 -4.24
N ALA A 148 3.43 5.41 -4.43
CA ALA A 148 2.19 5.11 -5.16
C ALA A 148 2.53 4.59 -6.57
N PRO A 149 1.70 3.71 -7.17
CA PRO A 149 1.97 3.19 -8.50
C PRO A 149 1.81 4.35 -9.49
N THR A 150 2.92 4.97 -9.85
CA THR A 150 3.01 5.90 -10.96
C THR A 150 3.45 5.10 -12.18
N GLU A 151 2.78 5.40 -13.28
CA GLU A 151 2.93 4.91 -14.65
C GLU A 151 4.30 4.32 -14.98
N GLU A 152 4.28 3.18 -15.66
CA GLU A 152 5.38 2.54 -16.41
C GLU A 152 6.80 3.02 -16.05
N LYS A 153 7.37 2.46 -14.98
CA LYS A 153 8.83 2.38 -14.86
C LYS A 153 9.27 1.01 -15.30
N THR A 154 9.71 0.93 -16.56
CA THR A 154 10.68 -0.07 -17.03
C THR A 154 11.70 -0.32 -15.92
N VAL A 155 11.77 -1.56 -15.46
CA VAL A 155 12.76 -2.03 -14.49
C VAL A 155 14.14 -1.89 -15.14
N THR A 156 14.79 -0.75 -14.97
CA THR A 156 16.24 -0.70 -15.06
C THR A 156 16.80 -1.08 -13.70
N PRO A 157 17.64 -2.13 -13.60
CA PRO A 157 18.27 -2.48 -12.35
C PRO A 157 19.06 -1.27 -11.85
N THR A 158 18.72 -0.78 -10.67
CA THR A 158 19.54 0.17 -9.91
C THR A 158 20.85 -0.51 -9.58
N ALA A 159 21.82 -0.39 -10.49
CA ALA A 159 23.18 -0.83 -10.27
C ALA A 159 23.76 0.02 -9.14
N ASN A 160 24.02 -0.59 -7.99
CA ASN A 160 24.75 0.04 -6.89
C ASN A 160 26.16 0.41 -7.37
N PHE A 161 26.36 1.68 -7.76
CA PHE A 161 27.66 2.18 -8.24
C PHE A 161 28.71 2.30 -7.12
N ASN A 162 28.27 2.27 -5.86
CA ASN A 162 29.15 2.32 -4.68
C ASN A 162 30.12 1.14 -4.59
N ALA A 163 29.78 -0.03 -5.16
CA ALA A 163 30.59 -1.23 -5.08
C ALA A 163 31.60 -1.39 -6.23
N LEU A 164 31.60 -0.49 -7.22
CA LEU A 164 32.46 -0.59 -8.40
C LEU A 164 33.77 0.18 -8.20
N THR A 165 34.82 -0.30 -8.84
CA THR A 165 36.13 0.37 -8.91
C THR A 165 36.08 1.59 -9.84
N GLU A 166 37.04 2.51 -9.74
CA GLU A 166 37.05 3.72 -10.59
C GLU A 166 37.13 3.41 -12.08
N ASP A 167 37.83 2.34 -12.46
CA ASP A 167 37.99 1.98 -13.86
C ASP A 167 36.72 1.33 -14.42
N GLU A 168 36.02 0.51 -13.63
CA GLU A 168 34.70 -0.01 -13.99
C GLU A 168 33.64 1.09 -14.09
N LEU A 169 33.74 2.14 -13.27
CA LEU A 169 32.86 3.32 -13.35
C LEU A 169 33.12 4.13 -14.63
N LYS A 170 34.38 4.29 -15.06
CA LYS A 170 34.72 4.96 -16.33
C LYS A 170 34.21 4.17 -17.54
N GLU A 171 34.34 2.85 -17.52
CA GLU A 171 33.85 1.98 -18.59
C GLU A 171 32.31 2.07 -18.71
N LYS A 172 31.60 1.98 -17.57
CA LYS A 172 30.13 2.15 -17.55
C LYS A 172 29.67 3.56 -17.91
N LEU A 173 30.47 4.59 -17.65
CA LEU A 173 30.18 5.96 -18.08
C LEU A 173 30.25 6.08 -19.60
N GLN A 174 31.30 5.52 -20.23
CA GLN A 174 31.41 5.53 -21.69
C GLN A 174 30.29 4.75 -22.36
N GLN A 175 29.92 3.60 -21.79
CA GLN A 175 28.79 2.81 -22.28
C GLN A 175 27.48 3.60 -22.18
N ALA A 176 27.21 4.23 -21.04
CA ALA A 176 26.00 5.04 -20.84
C ALA A 176 25.91 6.26 -21.76
N LEU A 177 27.04 6.86 -22.15
CA LEU A 177 27.08 7.96 -23.14
C LEU A 177 26.86 7.45 -24.56
N THR A 178 27.36 6.25 -24.87
CA THR A 178 27.17 5.59 -26.17
C THR A 178 25.72 5.17 -26.37
N ASP A 179 25.07 4.72 -25.30
CA ASP A 179 23.66 4.32 -25.29
C ASP A 179 22.68 5.50 -25.11
N GLU A 180 23.18 6.75 -25.20
CA GLU A 180 22.41 8.00 -24.97
C GLU A 180 21.63 8.03 -23.64
N ALA A 181 22.06 7.24 -22.66
CA ALA A 181 21.46 7.13 -21.34
C ALA A 181 21.99 8.24 -20.40
N TYR A 182 21.68 9.50 -20.73
CA TYR A 182 22.23 10.70 -20.08
C TYR A 182 22.00 10.74 -18.56
N GLU A 183 20.86 10.24 -18.06
CA GLU A 183 20.56 10.21 -16.63
C GLU A 183 21.48 9.23 -15.86
N LYS A 184 21.80 8.08 -16.47
CA LYS A 184 22.73 7.10 -15.92
C LYS A 184 24.17 7.63 -15.95
N ALA A 185 24.54 8.31 -17.04
CA ALA A 185 25.84 8.96 -17.17
C ALA A 185 26.05 10.06 -16.12
N ALA A 186 25.01 10.86 -15.81
CA ALA A 186 25.06 11.88 -14.76
C ALA A 186 25.35 11.27 -13.38
N LYS A 187 24.63 10.21 -12.99
CA LYS A 187 24.82 9.53 -11.69
C LYS A 187 26.23 8.93 -11.54
N ILE A 188 26.77 8.32 -12.60
CA ILE A 188 28.13 7.75 -12.59
C ILE A 188 29.19 8.86 -12.51
N ARG A 189 29.00 9.98 -13.22
CA ARG A 189 29.90 11.14 -13.17
C ARG A 189 29.93 11.78 -11.79
N ASP A 190 28.78 11.93 -11.16
CA ASP A 190 28.68 12.55 -9.84
C ASP A 190 29.37 11.66 -8.78
N GLU A 191 29.22 10.33 -8.87
CA GLU A 191 29.96 9.36 -8.02
C GLU A 191 31.48 9.42 -8.26
N LEU A 192 31.95 9.50 -9.51
CA LEU A 192 33.38 9.68 -9.83
C LEU A 192 33.93 11.01 -9.30
N SER A 193 33.14 12.09 -9.33
CA SER A 193 33.55 13.40 -8.79
C SER A 193 33.66 13.38 -7.27
N LYS A 194 32.72 12.71 -6.60
CA LYS A 194 32.72 12.54 -5.14
C LYS A 194 33.98 11.82 -4.65
N ARG A 195 34.43 10.79 -5.37
CA ARG A 195 35.67 10.05 -5.07
C ARG A 195 36.95 10.86 -5.29
N LYS A 196 36.97 11.78 -6.25
CA LYS A 196 38.10 12.69 -6.47
C LYS A 196 38.17 13.83 -5.45
N SER A 197 37.09 14.07 -4.72
CA SER A 197 36.98 15.14 -3.72
C SER A 197 37.24 14.66 -2.29
N SER A 198 37.45 13.35 -2.11
CA SER A 198 37.85 12.68 -0.86
C SER A 198 39.31 12.23 -0.95
#